data_AF-A0A8A7KMN8-F1
#
_entry.id   AF-A0A8A7KMN8-F1
#
_cell.length_a   1.000
_cell.length_b   1.000
_cell.length_c   1.000
_cell.angle_alpha   90.00
_cell.angle_beta   90.00
_cell.angle_gamma   90.00
#
_symmetry.space_group_name_H-M   'P 1'
#
loop_
_entity.id
_entity.type
_entity.pdbx_description
1 polymer ?
#
loop_
_entity_poly.entity_id
_entity_poly.type
_entity_poly.pdbx_seq_one_letter_code
_entity_poly.pdbx_strand_id
1 'polypeptide(L)'
;MTIKNITKLINTFVIILLILLLYPTQLLADFRLHYNLDRPPANNSKVYQLVDEKKLYLPEFYVKGIYVTGWVAGSEKISALINLVDKTVLNTMVIDIKDQLGHLSYKSNVPLAQEIGANRRKIKNIKALIDELHSRGIYVIGRIVVFKDALLANKRKDLSLKLEQSDNTIIKSDNWVDPSQKEIWDYNLALAREAVEIGFDEIQFDYIRYPALARKPYQAVVDKENKSQYINSFAQYVRDELDLLNTPVSIDVFGLTTAVNDDLGIGQNFKELSNIVQIISPMVYPSHYSAGSYGIPVPDREPYQIIYKSLIDAQEKISDNSNVVIRPWLQDFSLGYKYSLKDVQEQIKAVEKLGLTEWLLWNPSSKYTIETLLTHP
;
A
#
# COMPACT_ATOMS: atom_id res chain seq x y z
N MET A 1 46.13 1.59 -10.54
CA MET A 1 44.75 2.13 -10.70
C MET A 1 44.88 3.61 -11.03
N THR A 2 44.50 4.03 -12.23
CA THR A 2 44.69 5.42 -12.69
C THR A 2 43.78 6.40 -11.95
N ILE A 3 44.26 7.63 -11.73
CA ILE A 3 43.57 8.73 -11.00
C ILE A 3 42.12 8.92 -11.50
N LYS A 4 41.88 8.74 -12.80
CA LYS A 4 40.56 8.83 -13.44
C LYS A 4 39.54 7.80 -12.93
N ASN A 5 39.98 6.62 -12.51
CA ASN A 5 39.13 5.57 -11.94
C ASN A 5 38.77 5.85 -10.47
N ILE A 6 39.64 6.56 -9.74
CA ILE A 6 39.39 6.96 -8.34
C ILE A 6 38.34 8.08 -8.31
N THR A 7 38.42 9.06 -9.21
CA THR A 7 37.42 10.15 -9.30
C THR A 7 36.03 9.64 -9.68
N LYS A 8 35.95 8.63 -10.55
CA LYS A 8 34.67 8.00 -10.95
C LYS A 8 34.06 7.19 -9.80
N LEU A 9 34.88 6.50 -9.01
CA LEU A 9 34.43 5.77 -7.82
C LEU A 9 33.91 6.72 -6.74
N ILE A 10 34.64 7.81 -6.47
CA ILE A 10 34.27 8.83 -5.48
C ILE A 10 32.95 9.51 -5.89
N ASN A 11 32.79 9.90 -7.16
CA ASN A 11 31.53 10.50 -7.63
C ASN A 11 30.35 9.53 -7.55
N THR A 12 30.57 8.23 -7.82
CA THR A 12 29.51 7.21 -7.69
C THR A 12 29.14 6.99 -6.22
N PHE A 13 30.12 7.00 -5.31
CA PHE A 13 29.90 6.82 -3.87
C PHE A 13 29.17 8.03 -3.26
N VAL A 14 29.52 9.26 -3.67
CA VAL A 14 28.87 10.49 -3.23
C VAL A 14 27.42 10.58 -3.74
N ILE A 15 27.13 10.14 -4.96
CA ILE A 15 25.76 10.07 -5.50
C ILE A 15 24.93 9.03 -4.75
N ILE A 16 25.48 7.84 -4.45
CA ILE A 16 24.79 6.81 -3.67
C ILE A 16 24.53 7.29 -2.23
N LEU A 17 25.49 7.99 -1.62
CA LEU A 17 25.33 8.56 -0.27
C LEU A 17 24.28 9.68 -0.23
N LEU A 18 24.22 10.53 -1.26
CA LEU A 18 23.19 11.58 -1.39
C LEU A 18 21.80 10.99 -1.64
N ILE A 19 21.68 9.92 -2.43
CA ILE A 19 20.44 9.15 -2.59
C ILE A 19 20.03 8.54 -1.23
N LEU A 20 20.97 7.94 -0.48
CA LEU A 20 20.67 7.36 0.84
C LEU A 20 20.36 8.40 1.92
N LEU A 21 20.83 9.64 1.80
CA LEU A 21 20.58 10.73 2.77
C LEU A 21 19.30 11.52 2.49
N LEU A 22 18.87 11.61 1.21
CA LEU A 22 17.63 12.30 0.82
C LEU A 22 16.39 11.40 0.91
N TYR A 23 16.56 10.07 0.92
CA TYR A 23 15.44 9.11 1.03
C TYR A 23 14.79 8.99 2.42
N PRO A 24 15.51 8.96 3.57
CA PRO A 24 14.84 8.83 4.85
C PRO A 24 14.00 10.07 5.18
N THR A 25 14.40 11.27 4.74
CA THR A 25 13.67 12.50 5.10
C THR A 25 12.30 12.61 4.43
N GLN A 26 12.14 12.15 3.19
CA GLN A 26 10.85 12.18 2.49
C GLN A 26 9.94 11.00 2.87
N LEU A 27 10.52 9.81 3.13
CA LEU A 27 9.75 8.71 3.71
C LEU A 27 9.23 9.12 5.10
N LEU A 28 10.08 9.72 5.94
CA LEU A 28 9.70 10.19 7.29
C LEU A 28 8.72 11.36 7.26
N ALA A 29 8.74 12.23 6.24
CA ALA A 29 7.84 13.38 6.16
C ALA A 29 6.37 12.98 5.96
N ASP A 30 6.10 11.94 5.18
CA ASP A 30 4.74 11.37 5.01
C ASP A 30 4.17 10.78 6.32
N PHE A 31 5.02 10.52 7.32
CA PHE A 31 4.66 9.79 8.55
C PHE A 31 4.75 10.61 9.84
N ARG A 32 5.28 11.85 9.79
CA ARG A 32 5.33 12.76 10.95
C ARG A 32 4.07 13.63 11.09
N LEU A 33 2.90 13.07 10.84
CA LEU A 33 1.65 13.75 11.17
C LEU A 33 1.27 13.44 12.62
N HIS A 34 1.29 14.48 13.46
CA HIS A 34 0.80 14.40 14.83
C HIS A 34 -0.72 14.59 14.81
N TYR A 35 -1.45 13.48 14.86
CA TYR A 35 -2.88 13.48 15.13
C TYR A 35 -3.10 13.21 16.61
N ASN A 36 -3.76 14.15 17.30
CA ASN A 36 -4.24 13.89 18.64
C ASN A 36 -5.54 13.08 18.53
N LEU A 37 -5.52 11.80 18.95
CA LEU A 37 -6.66 10.87 18.83
C LEU A 37 -7.68 11.02 19.97
N ASP A 38 -7.68 12.16 20.66
CA ASP A 38 -8.65 12.49 21.69
C ASP A 38 -10.05 12.67 21.06
N ARG A 39 -10.99 11.77 21.42
CA ARG A 39 -12.31 11.59 20.81
C ARG A 39 -13.24 12.81 20.95
N PRO A 40 -13.87 13.29 19.87
CA PRO A 40 -15.19 13.93 19.91
C PRO A 40 -16.31 12.92 19.57
N PRO A 41 -17.56 13.14 20.03
CA PRO A 41 -18.66 12.21 19.79
C PRO A 41 -19.11 12.20 18.32
N ALA A 42 -19.50 11.02 17.84
CA ALA A 42 -20.00 10.77 16.50
C ALA A 42 -21.37 11.44 16.27
N ASN A 43 -21.59 12.00 15.07
CA ASN A 43 -22.90 12.46 14.64
C ASN A 43 -23.19 12.02 13.18
N ASN A 44 -24.21 11.18 13.06
CA ASN A 44 -25.04 10.74 11.93
C ASN A 44 -24.48 10.79 10.49
N SER A 45 -24.31 9.60 9.91
CA SER A 45 -24.17 9.35 8.47
C SER A 45 -25.50 8.93 7.83
N LYS A 46 -25.73 9.41 6.61
CA LYS A 46 -26.86 9.00 5.74
C LYS A 46 -26.68 7.57 5.27
N VAL A 47 -27.80 6.84 5.21
CA VAL A 47 -27.89 5.46 4.72
C VAL A 47 -27.71 5.45 3.20
N TYR A 48 -26.65 4.80 2.72
CA TYR A 48 -26.52 4.41 1.32
C TYR A 48 -27.13 3.01 1.17
N GLN A 49 -28.08 2.85 0.24
CA GLN A 49 -28.65 1.54 -0.08
C GLN A 49 -27.61 0.68 -0.79
N LEU A 50 -27.34 -0.51 -0.24
CA LEU A 50 -26.51 -1.54 -0.85
C LEU A 50 -27.27 -2.15 -2.05
N VAL A 51 -26.59 -2.22 -3.19
CA VAL A 51 -27.10 -2.81 -4.44
C VAL A 51 -26.58 -4.23 -4.57
N ASP A 52 -27.53 -5.16 -4.77
CA ASP A 52 -27.46 -6.57 -5.23
C ASP A 52 -26.43 -7.55 -4.64
N GLU A 53 -26.93 -8.75 -4.30
CA GLU A 53 -26.15 -9.96 -3.95
C GLU A 53 -25.28 -10.43 -5.14
N LYS A 54 -24.20 -9.71 -5.42
CA LYS A 54 -23.23 -10.07 -6.47
C LYS A 54 -22.31 -11.16 -5.94
N LYS A 55 -22.16 -12.26 -6.71
CA LYS A 55 -21.25 -13.36 -6.41
C LYS A 55 -19.82 -12.82 -6.28
N LEU A 56 -19.28 -12.89 -5.08
CA LEU A 56 -17.96 -12.39 -4.73
C LEU A 56 -16.88 -13.40 -5.17
N TYR A 57 -15.75 -12.87 -5.65
CA TYR A 57 -14.55 -13.66 -5.92
C TYR A 57 -13.56 -13.37 -4.82
N LEU A 58 -13.67 -14.15 -3.74
CA LEU A 58 -12.68 -14.20 -2.67
C LEU A 58 -12.01 -15.57 -2.72
N PRO A 59 -10.73 -15.69 -2.34
CA PRO A 59 -10.12 -17.00 -2.14
C PRO A 59 -10.90 -17.78 -1.06
N GLU A 60 -11.06 -19.10 -1.24
CA GLU A 60 -11.73 -19.98 -0.26
C GLU A 60 -10.85 -20.27 0.99
N PHE A 61 -9.79 -19.51 1.19
CA PHE A 61 -8.81 -19.64 2.27
C PHE A 61 -8.43 -18.27 2.83
N TYR A 62 -7.93 -18.24 4.06
CA TYR A 62 -7.47 -17.00 4.69
C TYR A 62 -6.09 -16.60 4.20
N VAL A 63 -5.98 -15.37 3.67
CA VAL A 63 -4.73 -14.83 3.15
C VAL A 63 -3.77 -14.45 4.28
N LYS A 64 -2.61 -15.11 4.32
CA LYS A 64 -1.47 -14.78 5.18
C LYS A 64 -0.25 -14.60 4.30
N GLY A 65 0.16 -13.35 4.11
CA GLY A 65 1.08 -13.00 3.01
C GLY A 65 2.29 -12.16 3.40
N ILE A 66 3.24 -12.08 2.47
CA ILE A 66 4.44 -11.24 2.57
C ILE A 66 4.56 -10.33 1.35
N TYR A 67 5.04 -9.10 1.57
CA TYR A 67 5.39 -8.18 0.49
C TYR A 67 6.73 -8.52 -0.19
N VAL A 68 6.77 -8.46 -1.51
CA VAL A 68 7.96 -8.69 -2.32
C VAL A 68 8.13 -7.60 -3.35
N THR A 69 9.21 -6.82 -3.22
CA THR A 69 9.57 -5.83 -4.24
C THR A 69 9.84 -6.51 -5.57
N GLY A 70 9.56 -5.82 -6.68
CA GLY A 70 9.87 -6.35 -8.02
C GLY A 70 11.34 -6.73 -8.23
N TRP A 71 12.27 -6.05 -7.54
CA TRP A 71 13.70 -6.37 -7.60
C TRP A 71 14.05 -7.68 -6.90
N VAL A 72 13.42 -7.96 -5.76
CA VAL A 72 13.62 -9.22 -5.04
C VAL A 72 12.96 -10.36 -5.79
N ALA A 73 11.73 -10.16 -6.29
CA ALA A 73 11.02 -11.11 -7.14
C ALA A 73 11.79 -11.50 -8.41
N GLY A 74 12.56 -10.57 -8.98
CA GLY A 74 13.39 -10.80 -10.16
C GLY A 74 14.79 -11.33 -9.89
N SER A 75 15.14 -11.64 -8.64
CA SER A 75 16.49 -12.04 -8.22
C SER A 75 16.51 -13.44 -7.61
N GLU A 76 17.70 -14.02 -7.41
CA GLU A 76 17.89 -15.32 -6.75
C GLU A 76 17.33 -15.38 -5.31
N LYS A 77 17.09 -14.21 -4.68
CA LYS A 77 16.50 -14.15 -3.34
C LYS A 77 15.05 -14.61 -3.32
N ILE A 78 14.34 -14.61 -4.45
CA ILE A 78 12.95 -15.05 -4.52
C ILE A 78 12.79 -16.49 -4.03
N SER A 79 13.76 -17.36 -4.33
CA SER A 79 13.75 -18.77 -3.92
C SER A 79 13.75 -18.94 -2.40
N ALA A 80 14.41 -18.05 -1.66
CA ALA A 80 14.37 -18.07 -0.19
C ALA A 80 12.99 -17.66 0.34
N LEU A 81 12.31 -16.72 -0.32
CA LEU A 81 10.97 -16.28 0.07
C LEU A 81 9.90 -17.30 -0.30
N ILE A 82 10.01 -17.96 -1.46
CA ILE A 82 9.14 -19.09 -1.82
C ILE A 82 9.26 -20.20 -0.78
N ASN A 83 10.49 -20.58 -0.41
CA ASN A 83 10.72 -21.57 0.64
C ASN A 83 10.20 -21.12 2.02
N LEU A 84 10.18 -19.82 2.30
CA LEU A 84 9.59 -19.29 3.53
C LEU A 84 8.06 -19.51 3.52
N VAL A 85 7.40 -19.22 2.41
CA VAL A 85 5.96 -19.45 2.25
C VAL A 85 5.65 -20.95 2.41
N ASP A 86 6.35 -21.82 1.69
CA ASP A 86 6.15 -23.27 1.72
C ASP A 86 6.30 -23.92 3.11
N LYS A 87 7.10 -23.32 4.00
CA LYS A 87 7.46 -23.91 5.30
C LYS A 87 6.70 -23.32 6.48
N THR A 88 5.82 -22.36 6.25
CA THR A 88 5.18 -21.60 7.33
C THR A 88 3.68 -21.54 7.13
N VAL A 89 2.98 -20.79 7.99
CA VAL A 89 1.54 -20.53 7.86
C VAL A 89 1.19 -19.60 6.68
N LEU A 90 2.20 -19.02 6.02
CA LEU A 90 1.99 -18.14 4.88
C LEU A 90 1.50 -18.95 3.66
N ASN A 91 0.70 -18.30 2.83
CA ASN A 91 0.22 -18.86 1.56
C ASN A 91 0.23 -17.85 0.42
N THR A 92 0.67 -16.62 0.68
CA THR A 92 0.49 -15.51 -0.25
C THR A 92 1.76 -14.68 -0.43
N MET A 93 1.99 -14.21 -1.66
CA MET A 93 3.03 -13.22 -1.97
C MET A 93 2.40 -12.01 -2.66
N VAL A 94 2.62 -10.83 -2.08
CA VAL A 94 2.22 -9.55 -2.69
C VAL A 94 3.40 -9.00 -3.47
N ILE A 95 3.32 -9.02 -4.80
CA ILE A 95 4.41 -8.62 -5.69
C ILE A 95 4.06 -7.29 -6.35
N ASP A 96 4.99 -6.33 -6.32
CA ASP A 96 4.81 -5.08 -7.08
C ASP A 96 4.60 -5.37 -8.57
N ILE A 97 3.50 -4.88 -9.12
CA ILE A 97 3.36 -4.61 -10.55
C ILE A 97 3.98 -3.24 -10.84
N LYS A 98 3.56 -2.21 -10.08
CA LYS A 98 4.05 -0.82 -10.16
C LYS A 98 4.40 -0.28 -8.77
N ASP A 99 5.63 0.19 -8.62
CA ASP A 99 6.10 0.78 -7.37
C ASP A 99 5.75 2.28 -7.23
N GLN A 100 6.04 2.86 -6.06
CA GLN A 100 5.80 4.27 -5.73
C GLN A 100 6.64 5.28 -6.52
N LEU A 101 7.58 4.83 -7.34
CA LEU A 101 8.29 5.69 -8.29
C LEU A 101 7.63 5.66 -9.67
N GLY A 102 6.60 4.83 -9.88
CA GLY A 102 5.95 4.62 -11.17
C GLY A 102 6.64 3.58 -12.05
N HIS A 103 7.57 2.78 -11.50
CA HIS A 103 8.33 1.81 -12.26
C HIS A 103 7.72 0.40 -12.20
N LEU A 104 7.59 -0.20 -13.39
CA LEU A 104 7.02 -1.53 -13.55
C LEU A 104 8.04 -2.63 -13.29
N SER A 105 7.56 -3.71 -12.68
CA SER A 105 8.39 -4.87 -12.35
C SER A 105 8.67 -5.75 -13.55
N TYR A 106 7.80 -5.80 -14.56
CA TYR A 106 8.02 -6.52 -15.81
C TYR A 106 7.87 -5.58 -17.01
N LYS A 107 8.11 -6.11 -18.22
CA LYS A 107 7.95 -5.34 -19.45
C LYS A 107 6.49 -5.38 -19.88
N SER A 108 5.77 -4.30 -19.60
CA SER A 108 4.38 -4.08 -19.99
C SER A 108 4.23 -3.64 -21.44
N ASN A 109 3.12 -4.04 -22.05
CA ASN A 109 2.65 -3.60 -23.35
C ASN A 109 1.66 -2.43 -23.28
N VAL A 110 1.30 -1.96 -22.08
CA VAL A 110 0.44 -0.79 -21.91
C VAL A 110 1.09 0.44 -22.56
N PRO A 111 0.44 1.11 -23.53
CA PRO A 111 1.07 2.18 -24.31
C PRO A 111 1.68 3.30 -23.47
N LEU A 112 0.96 3.80 -22.48
CA LEU A 112 1.46 4.89 -21.62
C LEU A 112 2.69 4.45 -20.80
N ALA A 113 2.76 3.19 -20.36
CA ALA A 113 3.95 2.67 -19.66
C ALA A 113 5.20 2.68 -20.55
N GLN A 114 5.04 2.39 -21.84
CA GLN A 114 6.12 2.45 -22.82
C GLN A 114 6.54 3.89 -23.10
N GLU A 115 5.56 4.77 -23.31
CA GLU A 115 5.77 6.20 -23.58
C GLU A 115 6.56 6.89 -22.47
N ILE A 116 6.16 6.71 -21.20
CA ILE A 116 6.82 7.36 -20.06
C ILE A 116 8.11 6.66 -19.62
N GLY A 117 8.42 5.49 -20.19
CA GLY A 117 9.60 4.70 -19.84
C GLY A 117 9.49 4.00 -18.47
N ALA A 118 8.30 3.53 -18.10
CA ALA A 118 8.03 2.87 -16.83
C ALA A 118 8.67 1.47 -16.73
N ASN A 119 8.89 0.81 -17.86
CA ASN A 119 9.45 -0.54 -17.94
C ASN A 119 10.91 -0.62 -17.45
N ARG A 120 11.11 -1.07 -16.20
CA ARG A 120 12.45 -1.32 -15.62
C ARG A 120 12.91 -2.77 -15.70
N ARG A 121 12.04 -3.70 -16.15
CA ARG A 121 12.34 -5.13 -16.32
C ARG A 121 13.06 -5.73 -15.10
N LYS A 122 12.51 -5.45 -13.91
CA LYS A 122 13.02 -5.96 -12.63
C LYS A 122 12.95 -7.50 -12.60
N ILE A 123 11.85 -8.05 -13.11
CA ILE A 123 11.56 -9.47 -13.29
C ILE A 123 11.71 -9.80 -14.77
N LYS A 124 12.63 -10.73 -15.08
CA LYS A 124 12.97 -11.06 -16.47
C LYS A 124 11.85 -11.79 -17.21
N ASN A 125 11.20 -12.73 -16.53
CA ASN A 125 10.08 -13.53 -17.04
C ASN A 125 9.03 -13.64 -15.94
N ILE A 126 8.07 -12.71 -15.92
CA ILE A 126 7.02 -12.67 -14.90
C ILE A 126 6.11 -13.90 -14.99
N LYS A 127 5.74 -14.33 -16.20
CA LYS A 127 4.86 -15.49 -16.37
C LYS A 127 5.48 -16.76 -15.77
N ALA A 128 6.77 -17.01 -16.00
CA ALA A 128 7.44 -18.17 -15.40
C ALA A 128 7.49 -18.09 -13.87
N LEU A 129 7.63 -16.90 -13.28
CA LEU A 129 7.57 -16.72 -11.84
C LEU A 129 6.16 -17.02 -11.30
N ILE A 130 5.11 -16.49 -11.94
CA ILE A 130 3.72 -16.77 -11.57
C ILE A 130 3.43 -18.27 -11.68
N ASP A 131 3.80 -18.91 -12.80
CA ASP A 131 3.64 -20.35 -13.00
C ASP A 131 4.36 -21.16 -11.89
N GLU A 132 5.56 -20.74 -11.46
CA GLU A 132 6.30 -21.37 -10.35
C GLU A 132 5.56 -21.23 -9.01
N LEU A 133 5.08 -20.01 -8.69
CA LEU A 133 4.33 -19.74 -7.46
C LEU A 133 3.03 -20.55 -7.39
N HIS A 134 2.28 -20.57 -8.48
CA HIS A 134 1.05 -21.35 -8.61
C HIS A 134 1.30 -22.86 -8.51
N SER A 135 2.40 -23.36 -9.07
CA SER A 135 2.76 -24.79 -8.94
C SER A 135 3.00 -25.25 -7.49
N ARG A 136 3.22 -24.29 -6.59
CA ARG A 136 3.40 -24.49 -5.14
C ARG A 136 2.15 -24.12 -4.33
N GLY A 137 1.05 -23.73 -5.00
CA GLY A 137 -0.17 -23.29 -4.34
C GLY A 137 -0.06 -21.92 -3.66
N ILE A 138 0.90 -21.09 -4.07
CA ILE A 138 1.07 -19.73 -3.54
C ILE A 138 0.13 -18.78 -4.28
N TYR A 139 -0.73 -18.10 -3.52
CA TYR A 139 -1.60 -17.04 -4.02
C TYR A 139 -0.80 -15.76 -4.29
N VAL A 140 -0.98 -15.16 -5.47
CA VAL A 140 -0.17 -14.02 -5.92
C VAL A 140 -1.02 -12.77 -6.07
N ILE A 141 -0.78 -11.81 -5.18
CA ILE A 141 -1.41 -10.50 -5.21
C ILE A 141 -0.51 -9.53 -5.98
N GLY A 142 -1.07 -8.87 -6.99
CA GLY A 142 -0.39 -7.84 -7.77
C GLY A 142 -0.63 -6.45 -7.19
N ARG A 143 0.41 -5.82 -6.64
CA ARG A 143 0.31 -4.48 -6.05
C ARG A 143 0.58 -3.37 -7.07
N ILE A 144 -0.34 -2.40 -7.18
CA ILE A 144 -0.22 -1.23 -8.04
C ILE A 144 -0.31 0.05 -7.20
N VAL A 145 0.79 0.79 -7.12
CA VAL A 145 0.80 2.15 -6.56
C VAL A 145 0.19 3.13 -7.55
N VAL A 146 -0.87 3.84 -7.17
CA VAL A 146 -1.69 4.64 -8.11
C VAL A 146 -1.26 6.10 -8.17
N PHE A 147 -1.55 6.92 -7.14
CA PHE A 147 -1.43 8.38 -7.23
C PHE A 147 -0.08 8.93 -6.77
N LYS A 148 0.69 8.19 -5.99
CA LYS A 148 2.10 8.49 -5.70
C LYS A 148 2.98 7.96 -6.83
N ASP A 149 2.91 8.61 -7.99
CA ASP A 149 3.60 8.21 -9.22
C ASP A 149 4.51 9.35 -9.72
N ALA A 150 5.75 9.36 -9.21
CA ALA A 150 6.72 10.39 -9.56
C ALA A 150 7.10 10.35 -11.05
N LEU A 151 7.19 9.17 -11.66
CA LEU A 151 7.53 9.06 -13.08
C LEU A 151 6.45 9.70 -13.94
N LEU A 152 5.18 9.33 -13.74
CA LEU A 152 4.07 9.88 -14.50
C LEU A 152 3.94 11.39 -14.26
N ALA A 153 4.03 11.85 -13.01
CA ALA A 153 4.00 13.27 -12.68
C ALA A 153 5.13 14.07 -13.35
N ASN A 154 6.28 13.46 -13.64
CA ASN A 154 7.37 14.15 -14.32
C ASN A 154 7.30 14.08 -15.84
N LYS A 155 6.76 12.99 -16.40
CA LYS A 155 6.65 12.79 -17.85
C LYS A 155 5.39 13.41 -18.46
N ARG A 156 4.30 13.46 -17.69
CA ARG A 156 3.01 14.05 -18.05
C ARG A 156 2.64 15.12 -17.04
N LYS A 157 3.30 16.28 -17.17
CA LYS A 157 3.08 17.43 -16.26
C LYS A 157 1.64 17.93 -16.27
N ASP A 158 0.89 17.66 -17.33
CA ASP A 158 -0.55 17.91 -17.42
C ASP A 158 -1.38 17.07 -16.43
N LEU A 159 -0.89 15.88 -16.03
CA LEU A 159 -1.51 14.98 -15.07
C LEU A 159 -1.00 15.16 -13.63
N SER A 160 -0.01 16.02 -13.39
CA SER A 160 0.53 16.26 -12.05
C SER A 160 -0.50 16.92 -11.12
N LEU A 161 -0.55 16.45 -9.88
CA LEU A 161 -1.34 17.10 -8.84
C LEU A 161 -0.88 18.55 -8.65
N LYS A 162 -1.84 19.48 -8.64
CA LYS A 162 -1.58 20.88 -8.31
C LYS A 162 -1.50 21.05 -6.79
N LEU A 163 -0.50 21.79 -6.33
CA LEU A 163 -0.29 22.12 -4.94
C LEU A 163 -0.29 23.64 -4.77
N GLU A 164 -1.07 24.15 -3.84
CA GLU A 164 -1.08 25.55 -3.44
C GLU A 164 -0.11 25.78 -2.28
N GLN A 165 0.74 26.78 -2.43
CA GLN A 165 1.70 27.22 -1.41
C GLN A 165 1.09 28.21 -0.42
N SER A 166 1.80 28.50 0.67
CA SER A 166 1.33 29.44 1.69
C SER A 166 1.19 30.90 1.21
N ASP A 167 1.80 31.24 0.07
CA ASP A 167 1.69 32.53 -0.62
C ASP A 167 0.63 32.51 -1.76
N ASN A 168 -0.19 31.45 -1.82
CA ASN A 168 -1.18 31.16 -2.87
C ASN A 168 -0.57 30.85 -4.27
N THR A 169 0.75 30.63 -4.35
CA THR A 169 1.37 30.16 -5.60
C THR A 169 0.98 28.71 -5.87
N ILE A 170 0.49 28.42 -7.08
CA ILE A 170 0.17 27.05 -7.51
C ILE A 170 1.38 26.45 -8.23
N ILE A 171 1.88 25.32 -7.72
CA ILE A 171 2.90 24.50 -8.35
C ILE A 171 2.34 23.14 -8.75
N LYS A 172 3.08 22.41 -9.58
CA LYS A 172 2.79 21.01 -9.92
C LYS A 172 3.69 20.10 -9.12
N SER A 173 3.11 19.06 -8.53
CA SER A 173 3.83 18.04 -7.79
C SER A 173 4.76 17.24 -8.71
N ASP A 174 5.96 16.94 -8.22
CA ASP A 174 6.89 16.03 -8.89
C ASP A 174 6.71 14.56 -8.46
N ASN A 175 5.88 14.30 -7.45
CA ASN A 175 5.74 12.97 -6.83
C ASN A 175 4.32 12.42 -6.87
N TRP A 176 3.34 13.27 -7.18
CA TRP A 176 1.93 12.92 -7.12
C TRP A 176 1.21 13.37 -8.39
N VAL A 177 0.37 12.48 -8.90
CA VAL A 177 -0.54 12.76 -10.02
C VAL A 177 -1.93 13.08 -9.48
N ASP A 178 -2.74 13.80 -10.26
CA ASP A 178 -4.03 14.34 -9.83
C ASP A 178 -5.13 13.26 -9.79
N PRO A 179 -5.66 12.88 -8.62
CA PRO A 179 -6.67 11.82 -8.52
C PRO A 179 -7.97 12.09 -9.28
N SER A 180 -8.27 13.31 -9.70
CA SER A 180 -9.46 13.62 -10.51
C SER A 180 -9.35 13.21 -11.99
N GLN A 181 -8.14 12.88 -12.46
CA GLN A 181 -7.90 12.63 -13.88
C GLN A 181 -8.19 11.19 -14.26
N LYS A 182 -9.27 10.97 -15.02
CA LYS A 182 -9.69 9.65 -15.52
C LYS A 182 -8.61 8.91 -16.32
N GLU A 183 -7.76 9.64 -17.05
CA GLU A 183 -6.64 9.05 -17.81
C GLU A 183 -5.67 8.26 -16.90
N ILE A 184 -5.45 8.71 -15.66
CA ILE A 184 -4.63 7.99 -14.69
C ILE A 184 -5.34 6.71 -14.24
N TRP A 185 -6.66 6.77 -14.07
CA TRP A 185 -7.45 5.61 -13.66
C TRP A 185 -7.38 4.53 -14.75
N ASP A 186 -7.58 4.93 -16.00
CA ASP A 186 -7.53 4.05 -17.17
C ASP A 186 -6.15 3.43 -17.35
N TYR A 187 -5.08 4.20 -17.12
CA TYR A 187 -3.70 3.66 -17.13
C TYR A 187 -3.49 2.55 -16.10
N ASN A 188 -3.91 2.78 -14.85
CA ASN A 188 -3.71 1.79 -13.79
C ASN A 188 -4.65 0.57 -13.96
N LEU A 189 -5.86 0.75 -14.49
CA LEU A 189 -6.75 -0.35 -14.87
C LEU A 189 -6.16 -1.19 -16.01
N ALA A 190 -5.55 -0.56 -17.02
CA ALA A 190 -4.89 -1.29 -18.10
C ALA A 190 -3.74 -2.16 -17.59
N LEU A 191 -2.94 -1.66 -16.64
CA LEU A 191 -1.91 -2.45 -15.96
C LEU A 191 -2.50 -3.60 -15.13
N ALA A 192 -3.61 -3.36 -14.44
CA ALA A 192 -4.31 -4.39 -13.68
C ALA A 192 -4.82 -5.52 -14.58
N ARG A 193 -5.46 -5.19 -15.72
CA ARG A 193 -5.93 -6.17 -16.71
C ARG A 193 -4.79 -6.99 -17.29
N GLU A 194 -3.68 -6.35 -17.67
CA GLU A 194 -2.49 -7.06 -18.14
C GLU A 194 -1.94 -8.02 -17.07
N ALA A 195 -1.95 -7.61 -15.80
CA ALA A 195 -1.52 -8.48 -14.70
C ALA A 195 -2.44 -9.69 -14.50
N VAL A 196 -3.77 -9.49 -14.59
CA VAL A 196 -4.74 -10.61 -14.56
C VAL A 196 -4.47 -11.59 -15.69
N GLU A 197 -4.23 -11.10 -16.91
CA GLU A 197 -3.89 -11.95 -18.08
C GLU A 197 -2.57 -12.73 -17.89
N ILE A 198 -1.60 -12.17 -17.16
CA ILE A 198 -0.34 -12.84 -16.81
C ILE A 198 -0.57 -13.97 -15.79
N GLY A 199 -1.63 -13.88 -14.98
CA GLY A 199 -2.00 -14.86 -13.97
C GLY A 199 -1.88 -14.38 -12.52
N PHE A 200 -1.88 -13.07 -12.26
CA PHE A 200 -2.07 -12.59 -10.89
C PHE A 200 -3.48 -12.92 -10.41
N ASP A 201 -3.61 -13.42 -9.18
CA ASP A 201 -4.88 -13.90 -8.63
C ASP A 201 -5.76 -12.77 -8.09
N GLU A 202 -5.15 -11.70 -7.59
CA GLU A 202 -5.82 -10.52 -7.04
C GLU A 202 -5.03 -9.26 -7.35
N ILE A 203 -5.73 -8.12 -7.50
CA ILE A 203 -5.11 -6.81 -7.67
C ILE A 203 -5.34 -5.97 -6.42
N GLN A 204 -4.22 -5.52 -5.83
CA GLN A 204 -4.23 -4.62 -4.67
C GLN A 204 -3.78 -3.22 -5.10
N PHE A 205 -4.64 -2.22 -4.88
CA PHE A 205 -4.32 -0.83 -5.18
C PHE A 205 -3.81 -0.10 -3.94
N ASP A 206 -2.59 0.43 -4.04
CA ASP A 206 -1.94 1.19 -2.97
C ASP A 206 -1.80 2.68 -3.35
N TYR A 207 -1.65 3.53 -2.35
CA TYR A 207 -1.57 4.98 -2.45
C TYR A 207 -2.75 5.55 -3.25
N ILE A 208 -3.93 5.00 -3.04
CA ILE A 208 -5.20 5.56 -3.51
C ILE A 208 -5.63 6.71 -2.59
N ARG A 209 -4.83 7.77 -2.56
CA ARG A 209 -5.01 8.93 -1.69
C ARG A 209 -4.31 10.17 -2.22
N TYR A 210 -4.67 11.31 -1.66
CA TYR A 210 -3.87 12.54 -1.75
C TYR A 210 -2.65 12.48 -0.81
N PRO A 211 -1.62 13.31 -1.05
CA PRO A 211 -0.46 13.39 -0.18
C PRO A 211 -0.85 13.77 1.25
N ALA A 212 -0.16 13.14 2.20
CA ALA A 212 -0.28 13.40 3.62
C ALA A 212 0.56 14.64 3.97
N LEU A 213 0.09 15.81 3.53
CA LEU A 213 0.83 17.06 3.69
C LEU A 213 0.69 17.54 5.14
N ALA A 214 1.81 17.63 5.86
CA ALA A 214 1.86 18.33 7.14
C ALA A 214 1.22 19.72 6.99
N ARG A 215 0.57 20.22 8.05
CA ARG A 215 -0.01 21.56 8.06
C ARG A 215 1.05 22.60 7.65
N LYS A 216 0.94 23.10 6.41
CA LYS A 216 1.71 24.19 5.78
C LYS A 216 3.19 23.84 5.53
N PRO A 217 3.55 23.51 4.28
CA PRO A 217 3.66 24.58 3.26
C PRO A 217 2.77 24.41 2.03
N TYR A 218 2.16 23.24 1.83
CA TYR A 218 1.44 22.90 0.62
C TYR A 218 0.05 22.34 0.93
N GLN A 219 -0.94 22.66 0.10
CA GLN A 219 -2.25 22.00 0.08
C GLN A 219 -2.54 21.46 -1.32
N ALA A 220 -3.09 20.25 -1.41
CA ALA A 220 -3.58 19.74 -2.68
C ALA A 220 -4.75 20.61 -3.15
N VAL A 221 -4.64 21.16 -4.35
CA VAL A 221 -5.75 21.85 -5.01
C VAL A 221 -6.74 20.79 -5.44
N VAL A 222 -7.97 20.93 -4.98
CA VAL A 222 -9.09 20.07 -5.36
C VAL A 222 -10.11 20.97 -6.04
N ASP A 223 -10.75 20.47 -7.07
CA ASP A 223 -11.73 21.22 -7.83
C ASP A 223 -13.13 21.17 -7.16
N LYS A 224 -14.19 20.85 -7.92
CA LYS A 224 -15.58 20.93 -7.47
C LYS A 224 -15.97 19.85 -6.46
N GLU A 225 -15.35 18.67 -6.52
CA GLU A 225 -15.65 17.56 -5.62
C GLU A 225 -14.71 17.55 -4.41
N ASN A 226 -15.09 16.85 -3.33
CA ASN A 226 -14.18 16.63 -2.22
C ASN A 226 -13.19 15.49 -2.52
N LYS A 227 -12.06 15.45 -1.82
CA LYS A 227 -11.00 14.46 -2.06
C LYS A 227 -11.51 13.01 -1.99
N SER A 228 -12.37 12.74 -1.00
CA SER A 228 -12.92 11.40 -0.79
C SER A 228 -13.77 10.93 -1.96
N GLN A 229 -14.52 11.81 -2.62
CA GLN A 229 -15.31 11.46 -3.81
C GLN A 229 -14.44 10.94 -4.97
N TYR A 230 -13.30 11.55 -5.25
CA TYR A 230 -12.38 11.06 -6.29
C TYR A 230 -11.77 9.71 -5.94
N ILE A 231 -11.35 9.52 -4.69
CA ILE A 231 -10.78 8.24 -4.24
C ILE A 231 -11.84 7.13 -4.26
N ASN A 232 -13.06 7.41 -3.79
CA ASN A 232 -14.19 6.49 -3.84
C ASN A 232 -14.57 6.15 -5.28
N SER A 233 -14.61 7.14 -6.17
CA SER A 233 -14.93 6.93 -7.59
C SER A 233 -13.87 6.10 -8.31
N PHE A 234 -12.58 6.32 -8.01
CA PHE A 234 -11.51 5.45 -8.50
C PHE A 234 -11.68 4.02 -8.01
N ALA A 235 -11.87 3.83 -6.70
CA ALA A 235 -12.03 2.50 -6.09
C ALA A 235 -13.24 1.74 -6.67
N GLN A 236 -14.37 2.44 -6.84
CA GLN A 236 -15.57 1.90 -7.45
C GLN A 236 -15.32 1.52 -8.92
N TYR A 237 -14.65 2.39 -9.68
CA TYR A 237 -14.33 2.16 -11.09
C TYR A 237 -13.46 0.92 -11.29
N VAL A 238 -12.33 0.79 -10.57
CA VAL A 238 -11.45 -0.37 -10.74
C VAL A 238 -12.09 -1.66 -10.23
N ARG A 239 -12.91 -1.58 -9.18
CA ARG A 239 -13.66 -2.73 -8.67
C ARG A 239 -14.67 -3.23 -9.72
N ASP A 240 -15.51 -2.36 -10.26
CA ASP A 240 -16.53 -2.77 -11.24
C ASP A 240 -15.91 -3.41 -12.49
N GLU A 241 -14.78 -2.85 -12.96
CA GLU A 241 -14.10 -3.33 -14.15
C GLU A 241 -13.38 -4.66 -13.95
N LEU A 242 -12.83 -4.90 -12.75
CA LEU A 242 -12.16 -6.17 -12.41
C LEU A 242 -13.14 -7.26 -11.96
N ASP A 243 -14.31 -6.90 -11.42
CA ASP A 243 -15.41 -7.83 -11.17
C ASP A 243 -15.85 -8.54 -12.45
N LEU A 244 -15.82 -7.84 -13.61
CA LEU A 244 -16.14 -8.44 -14.92
C LEU A 244 -15.15 -9.53 -15.35
N LEU A 245 -13.95 -9.52 -14.76
CA LEU A 245 -12.89 -10.51 -14.96
C LEU A 245 -12.86 -11.57 -13.86
N ASN A 246 -13.81 -11.52 -12.91
CA ASN A 246 -13.85 -12.37 -11.73
C ASN A 246 -12.58 -12.28 -10.88
N THR A 247 -11.97 -11.09 -10.83
CA THR A 247 -10.72 -10.85 -10.11
C THR A 247 -10.98 -10.10 -8.80
N PRO A 248 -10.57 -10.66 -7.64
CA PRO A 248 -10.60 -9.95 -6.36
C PRO A 248 -9.85 -8.61 -6.43
N VAL A 249 -10.45 -7.59 -5.80
CA VAL A 249 -9.85 -6.26 -5.63
C VAL A 249 -9.69 -5.96 -4.15
N SER A 250 -8.48 -5.63 -3.75
CA SER A 250 -8.17 -5.08 -2.45
C SER A 250 -7.56 -3.68 -2.56
N ILE A 251 -7.65 -2.92 -1.47
CA ILE A 251 -7.05 -1.58 -1.39
C ILE A 251 -6.26 -1.42 -0.10
N ASP A 252 -5.19 -0.63 -0.19
CA ASP A 252 -4.42 -0.21 0.97
C ASP A 252 -4.89 1.16 1.46
N VAL A 253 -5.13 1.26 2.77
CA VAL A 253 -5.53 2.51 3.43
C VAL A 253 -4.56 2.86 4.55
N PHE A 254 -4.39 4.16 4.77
CA PHE A 254 -3.50 4.65 5.81
C PHE A 254 -3.98 4.20 7.19
N GLY A 255 -3.09 3.67 8.04
CA GLY A 255 -3.49 3.03 9.31
C GLY A 255 -4.33 3.93 10.23
N LEU A 256 -4.03 5.23 10.28
CA LEU A 256 -4.78 6.18 11.10
C LEU A 256 -6.24 6.38 10.65
N THR A 257 -6.60 6.00 9.42
CA THR A 257 -7.99 6.04 8.94
C THR A 257 -8.89 5.09 9.72
N THR A 258 -8.33 4.06 10.39
CA THR A 258 -9.11 3.21 11.29
C THR A 258 -9.53 3.96 12.55
N ALA A 259 -8.80 4.98 12.99
CA ALA A 259 -9.04 5.70 14.24
C ALA A 259 -9.93 6.95 14.11
N VAL A 260 -10.10 7.50 12.90
CA VAL A 260 -10.80 8.79 12.69
C VAL A 260 -12.07 8.67 11.85
N ASN A 261 -13.06 9.54 12.06
CA ASN A 261 -14.31 9.51 11.28
C ASN A 261 -14.22 10.26 9.95
N ASP A 262 -13.24 11.16 9.80
CA ASP A 262 -12.99 11.91 8.57
C ASP A 262 -11.99 11.19 7.65
N ASP A 263 -11.56 11.88 6.60
CA ASP A 263 -10.64 11.37 5.59
C ASP A 263 -9.18 11.80 5.81
N LEU A 264 -8.84 12.34 6.99
CA LEU A 264 -7.54 12.93 7.35
C LEU A 264 -7.04 14.04 6.40
N GLY A 265 -7.88 14.56 5.51
CA GLY A 265 -7.50 15.44 4.41
C GLY A 265 -6.74 14.75 3.28
N ILE A 266 -6.68 13.40 3.27
CA ILE A 266 -6.03 12.58 2.24
C ILE A 266 -7.03 11.88 1.32
N GLY A 267 -8.34 12.05 1.53
CA GLY A 267 -9.38 11.44 0.70
C GLY A 267 -9.66 9.97 1.03
N GLN A 268 -9.12 9.41 2.10
CA GLN A 268 -9.40 8.03 2.53
C GLN A 268 -10.34 8.03 3.72
N ASN A 269 -11.64 7.88 3.46
CA ASN A 269 -12.61 7.55 4.51
C ASN A 269 -12.75 6.02 4.59
N PHE A 270 -12.37 5.44 5.72
CA PHE A 270 -12.38 3.98 5.92
C PHE A 270 -13.77 3.36 5.73
N LYS A 271 -14.82 4.03 6.24
CA LYS A 271 -16.20 3.55 6.16
C LYS A 271 -16.73 3.60 4.72
N GLU A 272 -16.49 4.71 4.02
CA GLU A 272 -16.95 4.84 2.64
C GLU A 272 -16.27 3.82 1.73
N LEU A 273 -14.93 3.67 1.85
CA LEU A 273 -14.17 2.73 1.04
C LEU A 273 -14.53 1.26 1.31
N SER A 274 -14.76 0.89 2.58
CA SER A 274 -15.21 -0.46 2.93
C SER A 274 -16.62 -0.80 2.41
N ASN A 275 -17.44 0.20 2.06
CA ASN A 275 -18.71 -0.06 1.38
C ASN A 275 -18.56 -0.24 -0.15
N ILE A 276 -17.37 0.06 -0.70
CA ILE A 276 -17.08 0.00 -2.14
C ILE A 276 -16.32 -1.28 -2.51
N VAL A 277 -15.34 -1.65 -1.68
CA VAL A 277 -14.49 -2.83 -1.90
C VAL A 277 -14.68 -3.88 -0.82
N GLN A 278 -14.41 -5.13 -1.16
CA GLN A 278 -14.61 -6.23 -0.22
C GLN A 278 -13.41 -6.50 0.69
N ILE A 279 -12.20 -6.20 0.24
CA ILE A 279 -10.97 -6.40 1.01
C ILE A 279 -10.32 -5.03 1.25
N ILE A 280 -10.17 -4.64 2.51
CA ILE A 280 -9.53 -3.39 2.91
C ILE A 280 -8.32 -3.69 3.80
N SER A 281 -7.18 -3.10 3.44
CA SER A 281 -5.88 -3.41 4.05
C SER A 281 -5.30 -2.18 4.77
N PRO A 282 -5.67 -1.94 6.05
CA PRO A 282 -5.11 -0.82 6.79
C PRO A 282 -3.63 -1.06 7.14
N MET A 283 -2.79 -0.06 6.86
CA MET A 283 -1.35 -0.07 7.15
C MET A 283 -1.06 0.34 8.60
N VAL A 284 -1.34 -0.56 9.54
CA VAL A 284 -1.28 -0.33 10.99
C VAL A 284 0.13 -0.50 11.58
N TYR A 285 1.13 0.13 10.97
CA TYR A 285 2.54 0.00 11.39
C TYR A 285 2.81 0.75 12.71
N PRO A 286 3.18 0.09 13.82
CA PRO A 286 3.37 0.75 15.11
C PRO A 286 4.38 1.92 15.08
N SER A 287 5.42 1.82 14.26
CA SER A 287 6.41 2.90 14.06
C SER A 287 5.84 4.18 13.43
N HIS A 288 4.64 4.12 12.86
CA HIS A 288 4.01 5.24 12.14
C HIS A 288 2.97 5.97 12.99
N TYR A 289 2.74 5.52 14.22
CA TYR A 289 1.86 6.19 15.17
C TYR A 289 2.67 7.17 16.02
N SER A 290 2.12 8.38 16.20
CA SER A 290 2.76 9.40 17.03
C SER A 290 2.77 8.99 18.51
N ALA A 291 3.79 9.42 19.26
CA ALA A 291 3.84 9.21 20.70
C ALA A 291 2.53 9.68 21.38
N GLY A 292 1.97 8.85 22.26
CA GLY A 292 0.69 9.11 22.92
C GLY A 292 -0.54 8.60 22.15
N SER A 293 -0.40 8.11 20.91
CA SER A 293 -1.52 7.48 20.18
C SER A 293 -2.17 6.40 21.05
N TYR A 294 -3.49 6.45 21.20
CA TYR A 294 -4.25 5.55 22.07
C TYR A 294 -3.81 5.52 23.56
N GLY A 295 -3.17 6.58 24.05
CA GLY A 295 -2.59 6.65 25.38
C GLY A 295 -1.29 5.86 25.54
N ILE A 296 -0.66 5.44 24.43
CA ILE A 296 0.56 4.63 24.42
C ILE A 296 1.77 5.55 24.24
N PRO A 297 2.68 5.67 25.23
CA PRO A 297 3.79 6.62 25.15
C PRO A 297 4.74 6.37 23.97
N VAL A 298 5.05 5.10 23.67
CA VAL A 298 5.94 4.72 22.56
C VAL A 298 5.28 3.59 21.75
N PRO A 299 4.43 3.92 20.75
CA PRO A 299 3.71 2.96 19.92
C PRO A 299 4.57 1.83 19.36
N ASP A 300 5.75 2.17 18.82
CA ASP A 300 6.66 1.19 18.18
C ASP A 300 7.22 0.13 19.15
N ARG A 301 7.05 0.32 20.47
CA ARG A 301 7.44 -0.65 21.51
C ARG A 301 6.27 -1.43 22.12
N GLU A 302 5.05 -1.08 21.76
CA GLU A 302 3.82 -1.71 22.26
C GLU A 302 2.96 -2.19 21.08
N PRO A 303 3.52 -3.02 20.18
CA PRO A 303 2.89 -3.33 18.91
C PRO A 303 1.54 -4.05 19.05
N TYR A 304 1.39 -4.95 20.04
CA TYR A 304 0.10 -5.58 20.35
C TYR A 304 -1.00 -4.55 20.53
N GLN A 305 -0.73 -3.52 21.34
CA GLN A 305 -1.73 -2.53 21.73
C GLN A 305 -2.14 -1.64 20.57
N ILE A 306 -1.20 -1.27 19.70
CA ILE A 306 -1.49 -0.49 18.49
C ILE A 306 -2.38 -1.28 17.54
N ILE A 307 -1.98 -2.52 17.21
CA ILE A 307 -2.77 -3.37 16.31
C ILE A 307 -4.16 -3.63 16.89
N TYR A 308 -4.24 -4.05 18.16
CA TYR A 308 -5.51 -4.39 18.80
C TYR A 308 -6.49 -3.21 18.79
N LYS A 309 -6.03 -2.02 19.19
CA LYS A 309 -6.90 -0.83 19.25
C LYS A 309 -7.29 -0.33 17.86
N SER A 310 -6.34 -0.26 16.92
CA SER A 310 -6.64 0.17 15.56
C SER A 310 -7.59 -0.76 14.83
N LEU A 311 -7.55 -2.06 15.08
CA LEU A 311 -8.45 -3.03 14.43
C LEU A 311 -9.80 -3.14 15.11
N ILE A 312 -9.93 -2.85 16.41
CA ILE A 312 -11.23 -2.61 17.04
C ILE A 312 -11.93 -1.44 16.35
N ASP A 313 -11.26 -0.30 16.21
CA ASP A 313 -11.88 0.87 15.57
C ASP A 313 -12.28 0.57 14.11
N ALA A 314 -11.47 -0.25 13.40
CA ALA A 314 -11.80 -0.72 12.05
C ALA A 314 -13.06 -1.60 12.03
N GLN A 315 -13.15 -2.60 12.92
CA GLN A 315 -14.32 -3.49 13.03
C GLN A 315 -15.58 -2.72 13.42
N GLU A 316 -15.49 -1.76 14.35
CA GLU A 316 -16.63 -0.92 14.75
C GLU A 316 -17.21 -0.15 13.56
N LYS A 317 -16.36 0.41 12.69
CA LYS A 317 -16.81 1.15 11.50
C LYS A 317 -17.56 0.29 10.49
N ILE A 318 -17.19 -0.98 10.36
CA ILE A 318 -17.82 -1.90 9.39
C ILE A 318 -18.84 -2.85 10.05
N SER A 319 -19.26 -2.58 11.29
CA SER A 319 -20.11 -3.48 12.08
C SER A 319 -21.49 -3.78 11.46
N ASP A 320 -21.97 -2.89 10.60
CA ASP A 320 -23.17 -3.00 9.76
C ASP A 320 -22.93 -3.65 8.38
N ASN A 321 -21.68 -4.01 8.05
CA ASN A 321 -21.29 -4.64 6.80
C ASN A 321 -20.35 -5.83 7.05
N SER A 322 -20.94 -6.98 7.34
CA SER A 322 -20.22 -8.23 7.64
C SER A 322 -19.48 -8.84 6.46
N ASN A 323 -19.66 -8.33 5.24
CA ASN A 323 -19.03 -8.91 4.06
C ASN A 323 -17.57 -8.44 3.92
N VAL A 324 -17.19 -7.35 4.58
CA VAL A 324 -15.86 -6.73 4.43
C VAL A 324 -14.79 -7.53 5.17
N VAL A 325 -13.76 -7.91 4.43
CA VAL A 325 -12.55 -8.53 4.96
C VAL A 325 -11.56 -7.43 5.33
N ILE A 326 -11.23 -7.34 6.61
CA ILE A 326 -10.11 -6.51 7.09
C ILE A 326 -8.83 -7.35 7.04
N ARG A 327 -7.90 -6.99 6.15
CA ARG A 327 -6.61 -7.67 5.96
C ARG A 327 -5.46 -6.69 6.28
N PRO A 328 -5.11 -6.47 7.56
CA PRO A 328 -4.13 -5.45 7.91
C PRO A 328 -2.73 -5.78 7.39
N TRP A 329 -2.00 -4.71 7.05
CA TRP A 329 -0.55 -4.78 6.89
C TRP A 329 0.13 -4.58 8.25
N LEU A 330 1.00 -5.52 8.62
CA LEU A 330 1.76 -5.53 9.86
C LEU A 330 3.24 -5.24 9.60
N GLN A 331 3.92 -4.64 10.57
CA GLN A 331 5.31 -4.22 10.44
C GLN A 331 6.28 -5.39 10.72
N ASP A 332 7.24 -5.64 9.83
CA ASP A 332 8.38 -6.54 10.09
C ASP A 332 9.71 -5.84 9.75
N PHE A 333 9.80 -4.54 10.03
CA PHE A 333 11.01 -3.73 9.82
C PHE A 333 11.28 -2.83 11.02
N SER A 334 12.53 -2.39 11.14
CA SER A 334 12.97 -1.49 12.21
C SER A 334 12.95 -0.03 11.74
N LEU A 335 12.36 0.86 12.54
CA LEU A 335 12.39 2.30 12.32
C LEU A 335 12.62 3.05 13.65
N GLY A 336 13.89 3.30 13.99
CA GLY A 336 14.27 3.92 15.27
C GLY A 336 14.25 2.94 16.46
N TYR A 337 13.42 1.90 16.43
CA TYR A 337 13.45 0.76 17.34
C TYR A 337 13.83 -0.52 16.59
N LYS A 338 14.67 -1.37 17.21
CA LYS A 338 15.03 -2.68 16.62
C LYS A 338 13.87 -3.63 16.82
N TYR A 339 13.11 -3.84 15.75
CA TYR A 339 11.98 -4.73 15.70
C TYR A 339 12.43 -6.18 15.83
N SER A 340 11.83 -6.92 16.75
CA SER A 340 12.18 -8.29 17.10
C SER A 340 11.12 -9.30 16.66
N LEU A 341 11.49 -10.58 16.73
CA LEU A 341 10.59 -11.71 16.59
C LEU A 341 9.31 -11.55 17.44
N LYS A 342 9.48 -11.20 18.71
CA LYS A 342 8.36 -11.02 19.64
C LYS A 342 7.41 -9.91 19.19
N ASP A 343 7.94 -8.83 18.62
CA ASP A 343 7.13 -7.70 18.19
C ASP A 343 6.22 -8.07 17.02
N VAL A 344 6.71 -8.87 16.07
CA VAL A 344 5.90 -9.41 14.96
C VAL A 344 4.85 -10.39 15.48
N GLN A 345 5.21 -11.30 16.40
CA GLN A 345 4.25 -12.24 17.02
C GLN A 345 3.13 -11.52 17.76
N GLU A 346 3.45 -10.46 18.51
CA GLU A 346 2.46 -9.70 19.27
C GLU A 346 1.48 -8.94 18.36
N GLN A 347 1.91 -8.50 17.16
CA GLN A 347 0.98 -7.97 16.17
C GLN A 347 0.02 -9.04 15.65
N ILE A 348 0.53 -10.20 15.22
CA ILE A 348 -0.29 -11.30 14.69
C ILE A 348 -1.29 -11.77 15.75
N LYS A 349 -0.83 -11.96 16.99
CA LYS A 349 -1.66 -12.31 18.13
C LYS A 349 -2.79 -11.29 18.38
N ALA A 350 -2.53 -10.01 18.19
CA ALA A 350 -3.56 -8.98 18.32
C ALA A 350 -4.63 -9.08 17.21
N VAL A 351 -4.23 -9.36 15.96
CA VAL A 351 -5.16 -9.63 14.84
C VAL A 351 -6.03 -10.83 15.17
N GLU A 352 -5.42 -11.97 15.52
CA GLU A 352 -6.14 -13.22 15.76
C GLU A 352 -7.01 -13.17 17.03
N LYS A 353 -6.62 -12.40 18.05
CA LYS A 353 -7.43 -12.18 19.24
C LYS A 353 -8.77 -11.51 18.94
N LEU A 354 -8.84 -10.72 17.86
CA LEU A 354 -10.06 -10.05 17.39
C LEU A 354 -10.89 -10.91 16.43
N GLY A 355 -10.49 -12.18 16.21
CA GLY A 355 -11.16 -13.09 15.27
C GLY A 355 -10.89 -12.76 13.80
N LEU A 356 -9.95 -11.87 13.51
CA LEU A 356 -9.49 -11.61 12.14
C LEU A 356 -8.50 -12.71 11.73
N THR A 357 -8.67 -13.23 10.53
CA THR A 357 -7.94 -14.43 10.06
C THR A 357 -6.91 -14.14 8.96
N GLU A 358 -6.97 -12.95 8.37
CA GLU A 358 -6.08 -12.52 7.29
C GLU A 358 -5.14 -11.41 7.74
N TRP A 359 -3.91 -11.41 7.23
CA TRP A 359 -2.93 -10.34 7.46
C TRP A 359 -1.79 -10.44 6.46
N LEU A 360 -1.09 -9.32 6.26
CA LEU A 360 0.06 -9.22 5.37
C LEU A 360 1.24 -8.65 6.15
N LEU A 361 2.45 -9.20 5.98
CA LEU A 361 3.67 -8.65 6.56
C LEU A 361 4.36 -7.71 5.56
N TRP A 362 4.65 -6.51 6.04
CA TRP A 362 5.38 -5.49 5.30
C TRP A 362 6.81 -5.39 5.80
N ASN A 363 7.76 -5.62 4.90
CA ASN A 363 9.13 -5.14 5.05
C ASN A 363 9.61 -4.55 3.71
N PRO A 364 9.99 -3.27 3.63
CA PRO A 364 10.36 -2.62 2.36
C PRO A 364 11.62 -3.21 1.70
N SER A 365 12.42 -3.98 2.45
CA SER A 365 13.57 -4.73 1.93
C SER A 365 13.25 -6.19 1.56
N SER A 366 11.99 -6.63 1.73
CA SER A 366 11.54 -8.02 1.60
C SER A 366 12.40 -9.01 2.38
N LYS A 367 12.76 -8.64 3.62
CA LYS A 367 13.47 -9.49 4.57
C LYS A 367 12.56 -9.73 5.75
N TYR A 368 12.25 -10.99 6.02
CA TYR A 368 11.27 -11.35 7.04
C TYR A 368 11.92 -12.08 8.20
N THR A 369 11.35 -11.89 9.38
CA THR A 369 11.77 -12.59 10.59
C THR A 369 11.25 -14.03 10.53
N ILE A 370 12.08 -14.95 10.03
CA ILE A 370 11.70 -16.34 9.65
C ILE A 370 11.15 -17.15 10.83
N GLU A 371 11.73 -17.01 12.02
CA GLU A 371 11.34 -17.79 13.20
C GLU A 371 9.89 -17.53 13.62
N THR A 372 9.39 -16.31 13.39
CA THR A 372 8.02 -15.87 13.73
C THR A 372 6.95 -16.75 13.11
N LEU A 373 7.23 -17.21 11.90
CA LEU A 373 6.28 -17.86 11.02
C LEU A 373 6.33 -19.39 11.14
N LEU A 374 7.45 -19.92 11.65
CA LEU A 374 7.65 -21.35 11.90
C LEU A 374 7.06 -21.81 13.23
N THR A 375 6.98 -20.93 14.22
CA THR A 375 6.43 -21.23 15.55
C THR A 375 4.98 -20.78 15.71
N HIS A 376 4.30 -20.48 14.61
CA HIS A 376 2.89 -20.11 14.65
C HIS A 376 2.08 -21.34 15.10
N PRO A 377 1.39 -21.28 16.27
CA PRO A 377 0.58 -22.40 16.73
C PRO A 377 -0.63 -22.65 15.82
#